data_AF-K3WX57-F1
#
_entry.id   AF-K3WX57-F1
#
_cell.length_a   1.000
_cell.length_b   1.000
_cell.length_c   1.000
_cell.angle_alpha   90.00
_cell.angle_beta   90.00
_cell.angle_gamma   90.00
#
_symmetry.space_group_name_H-M   'P 1'
#
loop_
_entity.id
_entity.type
_entity.pdbx_description
1 polymer ?
#
loop_
_entity_poly.entity_id
_entity_poly.type
_entity_poly.pdbx_seq_one_letter_code
_entity_poly.pdbx_strand_id
1 'polypeptide(L)'
;AGRHVGCVLTVFCCTKYDPTSLTSSHACTKETRMRVFGVGVDIAHVPRFERCVARHGERFLRRAFHPQEIHEFHAKADTARAAFLASRWAVKEATYKAFQQYRVLFPEIRVTKQHTKDAAGSPFAPRSTLQRSVDTKLSVAEASQALRLEFSGETQALAKQLQLVDPHVSISHDGEYAVAYVVLQQQQQQGNATESEQLPET
;
A
#
# COMPACT_ATOMS: atom_id res chain seq x y z
N ALA A 1 -30.23 -26.96 -71.44
CA ALA A 1 -29.73 -28.10 -70.65
C ALA A 1 -29.23 -27.59 -69.29
N GLY A 2 -29.35 -28.35 -68.19
CA GLY A 2 -28.57 -28.08 -66.96
C GLY A 2 -29.26 -27.52 -65.70
N ARG A 3 -30.24 -28.25 -65.14
CA ARG A 3 -30.59 -28.43 -63.70
C ARG A 3 -30.69 -27.24 -62.70
N HIS A 4 -31.81 -27.21 -61.97
CA HIS A 4 -32.00 -26.53 -60.68
C HIS A 4 -31.25 -27.20 -59.50
N VAL A 5 -30.69 -26.38 -58.58
CA VAL A 5 -30.63 -26.49 -57.08
C VAL A 5 -30.32 -25.05 -56.55
N GLY A 6 -30.70 -24.53 -55.38
CA GLY A 6 -31.63 -24.91 -54.29
C GLY A 6 -31.46 -24.01 -53.04
N CYS A 7 -32.20 -24.29 -51.96
CA CYS A 7 -32.05 -23.73 -50.59
C CYS A 7 -30.73 -24.20 -49.91
N VAL A 8 -30.20 -23.60 -48.82
CA VAL A 8 -30.85 -23.17 -47.57
C VAL A 8 -30.19 -21.92 -46.97
N LEU A 9 -31.01 -20.97 -46.49
CA LEU A 9 -30.60 -19.87 -45.61
C LEU A 9 -30.85 -20.30 -44.15
N THR A 10 -29.80 -20.58 -43.38
CA THR A 10 -29.95 -21.01 -41.98
C THR A 10 -30.23 -19.82 -41.07
N VAL A 11 -31.51 -19.53 -40.86
CA VAL A 11 -31.98 -18.66 -39.76
C VAL A 11 -31.78 -19.43 -38.45
N PHE A 12 -30.83 -18.99 -37.61
CA PHE A 12 -30.76 -19.49 -36.24
C PHE A 12 -31.61 -18.62 -35.32
N CYS A 13 -32.49 -19.29 -34.57
CA CYS A 13 -33.63 -18.73 -33.89
C CYS A 13 -33.29 -17.64 -32.86
N CYS A 14 -34.08 -16.55 -32.84
CA CYS A 14 -34.14 -15.64 -31.69
C CYS A 14 -34.62 -16.39 -30.45
N THR A 15 -33.74 -16.66 -29.50
CA THR A 15 -34.15 -16.82 -28.11
C THR A 15 -34.68 -15.48 -27.63
N LYS A 16 -35.95 -15.43 -27.23
CA LYS A 16 -36.58 -14.23 -26.69
C LYS A 16 -35.81 -13.77 -25.44
N TYR A 17 -35.14 -12.63 -25.53
CA TYR A 17 -34.66 -11.93 -24.34
C TYR A 17 -35.86 -11.23 -23.71
N ASP A 18 -36.34 -11.79 -22.60
CA ASP A 18 -37.50 -11.29 -21.86
C ASP A 18 -37.04 -10.13 -20.95
N PRO A 19 -37.42 -8.87 -21.21
CA PRO A 19 -36.83 -7.71 -20.52
C PRO A 19 -37.42 -7.48 -19.12
N THR A 20 -38.33 -8.35 -18.65
CA THR A 20 -39.17 -8.13 -17.47
C THR A 20 -38.83 -9.02 -16.26
N SER A 21 -37.57 -9.03 -15.82
CA SER A 21 -37.21 -9.48 -14.45
C SER A 21 -35.90 -8.90 -13.88
N LEU A 22 -35.51 -7.68 -14.24
CA LEU A 22 -34.51 -6.93 -13.46
C LEU A 22 -35.17 -6.17 -12.31
N THR A 23 -35.53 -6.89 -11.25
CA THR A 23 -35.83 -6.31 -9.95
C THR A 23 -34.57 -5.66 -9.39
N SER A 24 -34.42 -4.38 -9.71
CA SER A 24 -33.68 -3.32 -9.02
C SER A 24 -33.23 -3.66 -7.59
N SER A 25 -32.15 -4.44 -7.47
CA SER A 25 -31.34 -4.48 -6.25
C SER A 25 -30.26 -3.42 -6.40
N HIS A 26 -30.61 -2.17 -6.03
CA HIS A 26 -29.64 -1.09 -5.87
C HIS A 26 -28.74 -1.34 -4.64
N ALA A 27 -27.98 -2.44 -4.69
CA ALA A 27 -26.73 -2.55 -3.96
C ALA A 27 -25.79 -1.52 -4.58
N CYS A 28 -25.91 -0.27 -4.11
CA CYS A 28 -24.94 0.78 -4.40
C CYS A 28 -23.59 0.32 -3.86
N THR A 29 -22.82 -0.33 -4.72
CA THR A 29 -21.40 -0.61 -4.51
C THR A 29 -20.69 0.73 -4.49
N LYS A 30 -20.65 1.36 -3.31
CA LYS A 30 -20.01 2.66 -3.10
C LYS A 30 -18.60 2.61 -3.69
N GLU A 31 -18.41 3.30 -4.81
CA GLU A 31 -17.14 3.28 -5.54
C GLU A 31 -16.06 3.89 -4.64
N THR A 32 -15.26 3.00 -4.04
CA THR A 32 -14.13 3.35 -3.21
C THR A 32 -13.06 3.98 -4.09
N ARG A 33 -12.75 5.25 -3.84
CA ARG A 33 -11.60 5.90 -4.48
C ARG A 33 -10.41 5.87 -3.54
N MET A 34 -9.28 5.38 -4.04
CA MET A 34 -8.01 5.51 -3.34
C MET A 34 -7.37 6.84 -3.72
N ARG A 35 -7.00 7.65 -2.73
CA ARG A 35 -6.26 8.90 -2.92
C ARG A 35 -4.88 8.77 -2.28
N VAL A 36 -3.85 9.36 -2.87
CA VAL A 36 -2.57 9.54 -2.15
C VAL A 36 -2.81 10.51 -1.00
N PHE A 37 -2.65 10.02 0.23
CA PHE A 37 -2.74 10.82 1.45
C PHE A 37 -1.51 11.70 1.60
N GLY A 38 -0.33 11.10 1.42
CA GLY A 38 0.95 11.77 1.55
C GLY A 38 2.11 10.92 1.04
N VAL A 39 3.22 11.58 0.76
CA VAL A 39 4.48 10.97 0.33
C VAL A 39 5.62 11.47 1.21
N GLY A 40 6.64 10.66 1.38
CA GLY A 40 7.85 11.05 2.09
C GLY A 40 9.08 10.33 1.58
N VAL A 41 10.20 11.03 1.63
CA VAL A 41 11.52 10.54 1.20
C VAL A 41 12.55 10.95 2.24
N ASP A 42 13.46 10.04 2.59
CA ASP A 42 14.58 10.32 3.47
C ASP A 42 15.84 9.56 3.08
N ILE A 43 17.00 10.12 3.44
CA ILE A 43 18.32 9.53 3.20
C ILE A 43 19.15 9.54 4.49
N ALA A 44 19.65 8.38 4.87
CA ALA A 44 20.36 8.12 6.11
C ALA A 44 21.82 7.73 5.82
N HIS A 45 22.77 8.46 6.40
CA HIS A 45 24.20 8.20 6.31
C HIS A 45 24.64 7.11 7.30
N VAL A 46 25.07 5.96 6.80
CA VAL A 46 25.32 4.72 7.55
C VAL A 46 26.34 4.89 8.71
N PRO A 47 27.55 5.46 8.51
CA PRO A 47 28.51 5.70 9.59
C PRO A 47 28.00 6.54 10.76
N ARG A 48 26.91 7.32 10.59
CA ARG A 48 26.28 8.05 11.69
C ARG A 48 25.71 7.10 12.74
N PHE A 49 25.17 5.94 12.33
CA PHE A 49 24.47 5.02 13.23
C PHE A 49 25.44 4.26 14.14
N GLU A 50 26.63 3.92 13.65
CA GLU A 50 27.72 3.39 14.48
C GLU A 50 28.07 4.36 15.61
N ARG A 51 28.28 5.63 15.27
CA ARG A 51 28.59 6.70 16.25
C ARG A 51 27.43 6.92 17.22
N CYS A 52 26.17 6.84 16.76
CA CYS A 52 25.00 6.93 17.63
C CYS A 52 24.91 5.76 18.61
N VAL A 53 25.11 4.52 18.15
CA VAL A 53 25.10 3.33 19.01
C VAL A 53 26.28 3.35 19.99
N ALA A 54 27.49 3.67 19.55
CA ALA A 54 28.65 3.77 20.42
C ALA A 54 28.50 4.84 21.52
N ARG A 55 27.83 5.96 21.22
CA ARG A 55 27.62 7.08 22.16
C ARG A 55 26.42 6.92 23.10
N HIS A 56 25.34 6.28 22.63
CA HIS A 56 24.05 6.27 23.33
C HIS A 56 23.48 4.87 23.60
N GLY A 57 24.04 3.84 22.97
CA GLY A 57 23.68 2.44 23.14
C GLY A 57 22.18 2.16 23.10
N GLU A 58 21.74 1.35 24.05
CA GLU A 58 20.37 0.88 24.20
C GLU A 58 19.32 2.00 24.30
N ARG A 59 19.69 3.17 24.87
CA ARG A 59 18.79 4.32 25.00
C ARG A 59 18.41 4.91 23.64
N PHE A 60 19.33 4.91 22.67
CA PHE A 60 19.04 5.32 21.29
C PHE A 60 18.13 4.29 20.62
N LEU A 61 18.44 2.99 20.77
CA LEU A 61 17.65 1.91 20.18
C LEU A 61 16.18 1.97 20.63
N ARG A 62 15.93 2.02 21.94
CA ARG A 62 14.57 2.07 22.51
C ARG A 62 13.77 3.33 22.18
N ARG A 63 14.44 4.45 21.88
CA ARG A 63 13.76 5.70 21.52
C ARG A 63 13.36 5.75 20.04
N ALA A 64 14.05 5.02 19.17
CA ALA A 64 13.95 5.17 17.72
C ALA A 64 13.48 3.92 16.96
N PHE A 65 13.62 2.71 17.52
CA PHE A 65 13.34 1.47 16.81
C PHE A 65 12.26 0.66 17.51
N HIS A 66 11.47 -0.07 16.72
CA HIS A 66 10.42 -0.94 17.25
C HIS A 66 11.07 -2.13 17.98
N PRO A 67 10.50 -2.66 19.08
CA PRO A 67 11.13 -3.72 19.87
C PRO A 67 11.60 -4.95 19.05
N GLN A 68 10.86 -5.36 18.02
CA GLN A 68 11.31 -6.42 17.10
C GLN A 68 12.51 -6.03 16.23
N GLU A 69 12.61 -4.77 15.78
CA GLU A 69 13.77 -4.29 15.03
C GLU A 69 15.03 -4.26 15.92
N ILE A 70 14.88 -4.02 17.22
CA ILE A 70 15.97 -4.12 18.20
C ILE A 70 16.44 -5.58 18.33
N HIS A 71 15.51 -6.55 18.37
CA HIS A 71 15.87 -7.97 18.33
C HIS A 71 16.58 -8.36 17.01
N GLU A 72 16.07 -7.90 15.86
CA GLU A 72 16.72 -8.08 14.55
C GLU A 72 18.13 -7.46 14.50
N PHE A 73 18.33 -6.30 15.13
CA PHE A 73 19.61 -5.62 15.23
C PHE A 73 20.63 -6.46 16.01
N HIS A 74 20.26 -6.98 17.19
CA HIS A 74 21.17 -7.83 17.98
C HIS A 74 21.49 -9.15 17.28
N ALA A 75 20.54 -9.72 16.52
CA ALA A 75 20.76 -10.93 15.73
C ALA A 75 21.65 -10.75 14.48
N LYS A 76 22.00 -9.51 14.10
CA LYS A 76 22.88 -9.23 12.95
C LYS A 76 24.35 -9.21 13.34
N ALA A 77 25.20 -9.63 12.41
CA ALA A 77 26.64 -9.41 12.44
C ALA A 77 26.97 -7.91 12.46
N ASP A 78 28.05 -7.53 13.14
CA ASP A 78 28.39 -6.13 13.41
C ASP A 78 28.51 -5.27 12.15
N THR A 79 29.12 -5.80 11.09
CA THR A 79 29.25 -5.12 9.78
C THR A 79 27.91 -4.77 9.12
N ALA A 80 26.83 -5.48 9.46
CA ALA A 80 25.49 -5.24 8.91
C ALA A 80 24.60 -4.39 9.84
N ARG A 81 25.01 -4.16 11.10
CA ARG A 81 24.20 -3.46 12.11
C ARG A 81 23.96 -1.99 11.76
N ALA A 82 24.99 -1.29 11.31
CA ALA A 82 24.91 0.13 10.92
C ALA A 82 23.95 0.35 9.73
N ALA A 83 24.14 -0.41 8.65
CA ALA A 83 23.34 -0.32 7.44
C ALA A 83 21.87 -0.68 7.70
N PHE A 84 21.61 -1.65 8.59
CA PHE A 84 20.26 -1.97 9.04
C PHE A 84 19.59 -0.80 9.77
N LEU A 85 20.25 -0.20 10.78
CA LEU A 85 19.67 0.93 11.51
C LEU A 85 19.44 2.14 10.59
N ALA A 86 20.36 2.43 9.66
CA ALA A 86 20.19 3.50 8.68
C ALA A 86 18.97 3.24 7.77
N SER A 87 18.82 2.02 7.27
CA SER A 87 17.67 1.61 6.44
C SER A 87 16.34 1.75 7.18
N ARG A 88 16.26 1.29 8.42
CA ARG A 88 15.05 1.43 9.26
C ARG A 88 14.79 2.90 9.63
N TRP A 89 15.83 3.69 9.88
CA TRP A 89 15.71 5.13 10.16
C TRP A 89 15.15 5.91 8.97
N ALA A 90 15.71 5.71 7.77
CA ALA A 90 15.23 6.35 6.55
C ALA A 90 13.74 6.07 6.32
N VAL A 91 13.27 4.83 6.54
CA VAL A 91 11.83 4.52 6.46
C VAL A 91 11.01 5.26 7.51
N LYS A 92 11.46 5.36 8.76
CA LYS A 92 10.73 6.07 9.82
C LYS A 92 10.61 7.56 9.54
N GLU A 93 11.68 8.20 9.07
CA GLU A 93 11.68 9.61 8.65
C GLU A 93 10.81 9.83 7.41
N ALA A 94 10.92 8.97 6.39
CA ALA A 94 10.06 9.02 5.20
C ALA A 94 8.58 8.82 5.58
N THR A 95 8.28 7.92 6.53
CA THR A 95 6.95 7.72 7.08
C THR A 95 6.46 8.97 7.80
N TYR A 96 7.26 9.53 8.71
CA TYR A 96 6.95 10.75 9.46
C TYR A 96 6.60 11.91 8.50
N LYS A 97 7.40 12.10 7.44
CA LYS A 97 7.12 13.07 6.37
C LYS A 97 5.81 12.79 5.63
N ALA A 98 5.50 11.53 5.32
CA ALA A 98 4.25 11.15 4.66
C ALA A 98 2.99 11.39 5.53
N PHE A 99 3.13 11.33 6.86
CA PHE A 99 2.09 11.71 7.83
C PHE A 99 1.91 13.24 7.99
N GLN A 100 2.76 14.06 7.35
CA GLN A 100 2.63 15.53 7.26
C GLN A 100 2.52 16.21 8.64
N GLN A 101 1.34 16.71 8.99
CA GLN A 101 1.06 17.40 10.25
C GLN A 101 0.78 16.46 11.43
N TYR A 102 0.53 15.18 11.17
CA TYR A 102 0.16 14.24 12.22
C TYR A 102 1.38 13.67 12.93
N ARG A 103 1.35 13.68 14.27
CA ARG A 103 2.42 13.15 15.10
C ARG A 103 2.37 11.62 15.11
N VAL A 104 3.48 10.99 14.70
CA VAL A 104 3.69 9.54 14.76
C VAL A 104 4.94 9.20 15.57
N LEU A 105 5.00 8.00 16.15
CA LEU A 105 6.09 7.58 17.03
C LEU A 105 7.03 6.59 16.34
N PHE A 106 8.34 6.87 16.37
CA PHE A 106 9.35 6.05 15.70
C PHE A 106 9.39 4.58 16.19
N PRO A 107 9.23 4.27 17.49
CA PRO A 107 9.11 2.88 17.96
C PRO A 107 7.80 2.17 17.56
N GLU A 108 6.78 2.89 17.09
CA GLU A 108 5.49 2.30 16.65
C GLU A 108 5.47 1.96 15.15
N ILE A 109 6.43 2.47 14.38
CA ILE A 109 6.58 2.20 12.95
C ILE A 109 7.58 1.05 12.79
N ARG A 110 7.22 -0.05 12.13
CA ARG A 110 8.14 -1.16 11.82
C ARG A 110 8.04 -1.60 10.36
N VAL A 111 9.11 -2.22 9.87
CA VAL A 111 9.16 -2.72 8.49
C VAL A 111 9.37 -4.24 8.46
N THR A 112 8.37 -4.96 7.99
CA THR A 112 8.38 -6.42 7.86
C THR A 112 8.64 -6.83 6.40
N LYS A 113 9.10 -8.07 6.20
CA LYS A 113 9.21 -8.69 4.87
C LYS A 113 7.97 -9.52 4.62
N GLN A 114 7.28 -9.28 3.50
CA GLN A 114 6.19 -10.15 3.08
C GLN A 114 6.77 -11.51 2.65
N HIS A 115 6.49 -12.56 3.42
CA HIS A 115 6.75 -13.92 2.99
C HIS A 115 5.67 -14.35 2.00
N THR A 116 6.07 -14.75 0.80
CA THR A 116 5.21 -15.28 -0.26
C THR A 116 4.77 -16.73 0.03
N LYS A 117 4.14 -16.95 1.19
CA LYS A 117 3.52 -18.24 1.56
C LYS A 117 2.00 -18.15 1.71
N ASP A 118 1.44 -16.96 1.91
CA ASP A 118 0.01 -16.78 2.17
C ASP A 118 -0.76 -16.48 0.88
N ALA A 119 -0.84 -17.48 -0.01
CA ALA A 119 -1.79 -17.48 -1.13
C ALA A 119 -3.25 -17.76 -0.68
N ALA A 120 -3.48 -17.99 0.62
CA ALA A 120 -4.79 -18.15 1.22
C ALA A 120 -4.77 -17.64 2.68
N GLY A 121 -5.50 -16.55 2.97
CA GLY A 121 -5.90 -16.22 4.35
C GLY A 121 -5.78 -14.76 4.81
N SER A 122 -4.95 -13.92 4.19
CA SER A 122 -4.94 -12.49 4.55
C SER A 122 -6.12 -11.76 3.89
N PRO A 123 -6.98 -11.03 4.65
CA PRO A 123 -8.04 -10.21 4.07
C PRO A 123 -7.49 -8.98 3.31
N PHE A 124 -6.18 -8.73 3.39
CA PHE A 124 -5.45 -7.65 2.72
C PHE A 124 -4.66 -8.16 1.49
N ALA A 125 -5.27 -9.04 0.70
CA ALA A 125 -4.82 -9.28 -0.67
C ALA A 125 -5.04 -7.99 -1.49
N PRO A 126 -4.11 -7.60 -2.40
CA PRO A 126 -4.25 -6.39 -3.19
C PRO A 126 -5.44 -6.49 -4.16
N ARG A 127 -6.60 -5.99 -3.74
CA ARG A 127 -7.81 -5.85 -4.57
C ARG A 127 -7.71 -4.62 -5.47
N SER A 128 -6.77 -4.67 -6.41
CA SER A 128 -6.70 -3.72 -7.52
C SER A 128 -6.41 -4.42 -8.84
N THR A 129 -7.29 -5.33 -9.24
CA THR A 129 -7.43 -5.79 -10.64
C THR A 129 -8.03 -4.67 -11.51
N LEU A 130 -7.42 -3.48 -11.46
CA LEU A 130 -7.62 -2.40 -12.43
C LEU A 130 -6.34 -2.28 -13.24
N GLN A 131 -6.24 -3.18 -14.21
CA GLN A 131 -5.15 -3.25 -15.19
C GLN A 131 -5.21 -2.03 -16.12
N ARG A 132 -4.65 -0.91 -15.66
CA ARG A 132 -4.48 0.32 -16.45
C ARG A 132 -3.17 1.06 -16.12
N SER A 133 -2.07 0.33 -16.21
CA SER A 133 -0.75 0.87 -16.53
C SER A 133 0.03 -0.19 -17.30
N VAL A 134 0.99 0.25 -18.10
CA VAL A 134 1.74 -0.57 -19.06
C VAL A 134 2.34 -1.82 -18.39
N ASP A 135 2.28 -2.97 -19.08
CA ASP A 135 2.96 -4.22 -18.70
C ASP A 135 4.50 -4.08 -18.79
N THR A 136 5.11 -3.24 -17.94
CA THR A 136 6.53 -3.32 -17.61
C THR A 136 6.75 -4.47 -16.63
N LYS A 137 6.56 -5.70 -17.12
CA LYS A 137 6.99 -6.92 -16.44
C LYS A 137 8.52 -6.98 -16.40
N LEU A 138 9.12 -6.22 -15.49
CA LEU A 138 10.45 -6.51 -15.00
C LEU A 138 10.36 -7.79 -14.16
N SER A 139 11.19 -8.78 -14.51
CA SER A 139 11.24 -10.13 -13.91
C SER A 139 11.62 -10.18 -12.42
N VAL A 140 11.75 -9.03 -11.77
CA VAL A 140 12.05 -8.89 -10.34
C VAL A 140 10.84 -9.30 -9.47
N ALA A 141 9.62 -9.16 -9.98
CA ALA A 141 8.38 -9.32 -9.21
C ALA A 141 8.18 -10.72 -8.58
N GLU A 142 8.77 -11.78 -9.14
CA GLU A 142 8.62 -13.16 -8.64
C GLU A 142 9.50 -13.46 -7.42
N ALA A 143 10.56 -12.68 -7.20
CA ALA A 143 11.46 -12.77 -6.04
C ALA A 143 11.32 -11.58 -5.07
N SER A 144 10.48 -10.59 -5.39
CA SER A 144 10.20 -9.42 -4.56
C SER A 144 9.58 -9.81 -3.21
N GLN A 145 10.43 -9.96 -2.19
CA GLN A 145 10.03 -9.90 -0.78
C GLN A 145 9.53 -8.48 -0.46
N ALA A 146 8.32 -8.17 -0.89
CA ALA A 146 7.71 -6.85 -0.75
C ALA A 146 7.79 -6.40 0.71
N LEU A 147 8.40 -5.24 0.94
CA LEU A 147 8.48 -4.66 2.27
C LEU A 147 7.10 -4.12 2.64
N ARG A 148 6.63 -4.45 3.85
CA ARG A 148 5.39 -3.92 4.40
C ARG A 148 5.73 -2.99 5.56
N LEU A 149 5.01 -1.88 5.62
CA LEU A 149 5.10 -0.90 6.69
C LEU A 149 3.93 -1.16 7.65
N GLU A 150 4.24 -1.42 8.91
CA GLU A 150 3.26 -1.75 9.93
C GLU A 150 3.32 -0.73 11.08
N PHE A 151 2.15 -0.38 11.60
CA PHE A 151 1.99 0.56 12.70
C PHE A 151 1.43 -0.16 13.94
N SER A 152 1.90 0.22 15.12
CA SER A 152 1.35 -0.17 16.42
C SER A 152 0.90 1.05 17.23
N GLY A 153 0.29 0.81 18.41
CA GLY A 153 -0.07 1.86 19.37
C GLY A 153 -0.90 3.02 18.82
N GLU A 154 -0.54 4.25 19.19
CA GLU A 154 -1.24 5.48 18.80
C GLU A 154 -1.19 5.70 17.29
N THR A 155 -0.02 5.47 16.68
CA THR A 155 0.19 5.58 15.22
C THR A 155 -0.74 4.65 14.43
N GLN A 156 -1.03 3.44 14.95
CA GLN A 156 -2.00 2.53 14.32
C GLN A 156 -3.44 3.03 14.44
N ALA A 157 -3.83 3.57 15.60
CA ALA A 157 -5.17 4.11 15.81
C ALA A 157 -5.42 5.31 14.89
N LEU A 158 -4.43 6.20 14.77
CA LEU A 158 -4.44 7.32 13.83
C LEU A 158 -4.54 6.85 12.38
N ALA A 159 -3.73 5.87 11.95
CA ALA A 159 -3.79 5.34 10.58
C ALA A 159 -5.18 4.77 10.23
N LYS A 160 -5.84 4.11 11.19
CA LYS A 160 -7.23 3.63 11.05
C LYS A 160 -8.23 4.80 10.95
N GLN A 161 -8.10 5.81 11.81
CA GLN A 161 -8.96 7.01 11.78
C GLN A 161 -8.84 7.77 10.45
N LEU A 162 -7.62 7.87 9.92
CA LEU A 162 -7.32 8.46 8.61
C LEU A 162 -7.70 7.55 7.43
N GLN A 163 -8.28 6.37 7.66
CA GLN A 163 -8.64 5.39 6.63
C GLN A 163 -7.46 5.06 5.70
N LEU A 164 -6.25 4.97 6.25
CA LEU A 164 -5.06 4.63 5.49
C LEU A 164 -5.09 3.16 5.08
N VAL A 165 -4.75 2.92 3.81
CA VAL A 165 -4.78 1.63 3.13
C VAL A 165 -3.48 1.45 2.34
N ASP A 166 -3.04 0.20 2.21
CA ASP A 166 -1.78 -0.22 1.56
C ASP A 166 -0.63 0.81 1.64
N PRO A 167 0.02 0.99 2.81
CA PRO A 167 1.26 1.75 2.89
C PRO A 167 2.35 1.11 2.02
N HIS A 168 2.80 1.84 0.99
CA HIS A 168 3.89 1.40 0.12
C HIS A 168 5.22 1.91 0.66
N VAL A 169 6.22 1.04 0.72
CA VAL A 169 7.58 1.39 1.14
C VAL A 169 8.61 0.75 0.19
N SER A 170 9.58 1.56 -0.23
CA SER A 170 10.76 1.11 -0.96
C SER A 170 12.01 1.58 -0.22
N ILE A 171 13.04 0.73 -0.20
CA ILE A 171 14.36 1.04 0.39
C ILE A 171 15.41 0.69 -0.66
N SER A 172 16.38 1.58 -0.86
CA SER A 172 17.59 1.32 -1.61
C SER A 172 18.82 1.73 -0.80
N HIS A 173 19.99 1.23 -1.19
CA HIS A 173 21.27 1.61 -0.59
C HIS A 173 22.31 1.86 -1.68
N ASP A 174 23.19 2.84 -1.46
CA ASP A 174 24.36 3.08 -2.30
C ASP A 174 25.52 3.56 -1.42
N GLY A 175 26.66 2.87 -1.52
CA GLY A 175 27.82 3.04 -0.64
C GLY A 175 27.45 3.16 0.84
N GLU A 176 27.70 4.34 1.41
CA GLU A 176 27.46 4.66 2.82
C GLU A 176 26.08 5.29 3.09
N TYR A 177 25.12 5.19 2.17
CA TYR A 177 23.79 5.79 2.28
C TYR A 177 22.67 4.76 2.11
N ALA A 178 21.61 4.91 2.90
CA ALA A 178 20.33 4.23 2.69
C ALA A 178 19.25 5.27 2.40
N VAL A 179 18.46 5.07 1.35
CA VAL A 179 17.34 5.95 0.95
C VAL A 179 16.03 5.18 1.04
N ALA A 180 14.98 5.84 1.53
CA ALA A 180 13.65 5.27 1.61
C ALA A 180 12.60 6.19 0.99
N TYR A 181 11.60 5.56 0.37
CA TYR A 181 10.42 6.20 -0.21
C TYR A 181 9.18 5.58 0.44
N VAL A 182 8.27 6.40 0.93
CA VAL A 182 7.00 5.97 1.52
C VAL A 182 5.84 6.70 0.85
N VAL A 183 4.81 5.96 0.46
CA VAL A 183 3.55 6.49 -0.06
C VAL A 183 2.41 5.93 0.78
N LEU A 184 1.62 6.82 1.37
CA LEU A 184 0.42 6.48 2.12
C LEU A 184 -0.80 6.75 1.24
N GLN A 185 -1.69 5.78 1.12
CA GLN A 185 -2.97 5.94 0.43
C GLN A 185 -4.11 6.00 1.45
N GLN A 186 -5.15 6.76 1.15
CA GLN A 186 -6.37 6.88 1.95
C GLN A 186 -7.56 6.40 1.13
N GLN A 187 -8.43 5.62 1.76
CA GLN A 187 -9.73 5.26 1.21
C GLN A 187 -10.69 6.46 1.34
N GLN A 188 -11.32 6.86 0.23
CA GLN A 188 -12.39 7.86 0.23
C GLN A 188 -13.71 7.20 -0.16
N GLN A 189 -14.71 7.34 0.72
CA GLN A 189 -16.10 7.01 0.39
C GLN A 189 -16.69 8.18 -0.40
N GLN A 190 -17.20 7.93 -1.61
CA GLN A 190 -18.05 8.90 -2.28
C GLN A 190 -19.34 9.05 -1.47
N GLY A 191 -19.52 10.22 -0.85
CA GLY A 191 -20.83 10.65 -0.40
C GLY A 191 -21.65 11.03 -1.63
N ASN A 192 -22.90 10.55 -1.71
CA ASN A 192 -23.86 11.19 -2.61
C ASN A 192 -23.95 12.66 -2.20
N ALA A 193 -23.68 13.57 -3.14
CA ALA A 193 -24.07 14.95 -2.95
C ALA A 193 -25.59 14.98 -2.82
N THR A 194 -26.10 15.39 -1.67
CA THR A 194 -27.53 15.46 -1.42
C THR A 194 -28.12 16.59 -2.25
N GLU A 195 -28.96 16.27 -3.23
CA GLU A 195 -29.90 17.24 -3.78
C GLU A 195 -30.86 17.69 -2.67
N SER A 196 -30.78 18.95 -2.25
CA SER A 196 -31.94 19.80 -1.90
C SER A 196 -31.50 21.05 -1.14
N GLU A 197 -31.51 22.21 -1.80
CA GLU A 197 -32.32 23.35 -1.35
C GLU A 197 -32.46 24.36 -2.50
N GLN A 198 -33.55 24.25 -3.25
CA GLN A 198 -34.03 25.34 -4.10
C GLN A 198 -34.87 26.26 -3.23
N LEU A 199 -34.37 27.46 -2.90
CA LEU A 199 -35.23 28.54 -2.43
C LEU A 199 -36.08 29.04 -3.59
N PRO A 200 -37.41 29.17 -3.45
CA PRO A 200 -38.20 30.02 -4.32
C PRO A 200 -38.02 31.48 -3.88
N GLU A 201 -37.43 32.32 -4.74
CA GLU A 201 -37.57 33.78 -4.59
C GLU A 201 -38.99 34.20 -5.03
N THR A 202 -39.57 35.13 -4.27
CA THR A 202 -40.95 35.65 -4.40
C THR A 202 -41.02 36.88 -5.28
#